data_AF-A0A430B1Q4-F1
#
_entry.id   AF-A0A430B1Q4-F1
#
_cell.length_a   1.000
_cell.length_b   1.000
_cell.length_c   1.000
_cell.angle_alpha   90.00
_cell.angle_beta   90.00
_cell.angle_gamma   90.00
#
_symmetry.space_group_name_H-M   'P 1'
#
loop_
_entity.id
_entity.type
_entity.pdbx_description
1 polymer ?
#
loop_
_entity_poly.entity_id
_entity_poly.type
_entity_poly.pdbx_seq_one_letter_code
_entity_poly.pdbx_strand_id
1 'polypeptide(L)'
;MFDDTKKQYEMYEEIVYGVLAKLSIYPFAANYEDLLQIGRLSLWELLTRQTFTPELDDEKFRGYLYTHIRWRILDELRKQNRQKTKEFCMETTKDSDEGESTKETMTDVISIKLMMEKLWPYLTENERIFFKETYFEDNNITAIAKKYHTSRKTVYKWRNSLALKAAKYIFK
;
A
#
# COMPACT_ATOMS: atom_id res chain seq x y z
N MET A 1 -32.00 23.53 1.75
CA MET A 1 -30.93 23.15 0.78
C MET A 1 -29.56 23.10 1.44
N PHE A 2 -28.98 24.19 1.98
CA PHE A 2 -27.69 24.11 2.69
C PHE A 2 -27.73 23.37 4.04
N ASP A 3 -28.88 23.39 4.72
CA ASP A 3 -29.03 22.74 6.03
C ASP A 3 -29.18 21.21 5.91
N ASP A 4 -29.73 20.73 4.79
CA ASP A 4 -29.91 19.30 4.50
C ASP A 4 -28.58 18.62 4.14
N THR A 5 -27.73 19.30 3.35
CA THR A 5 -26.41 18.80 2.97
C THR A 5 -25.47 18.72 4.17
N LYS A 6 -25.60 19.63 5.13
CA LYS A 6 -24.83 19.62 6.37
C LYS A 6 -25.15 18.39 7.24
N LYS A 7 -26.44 18.06 7.40
CA LYS A 7 -26.88 16.85 8.12
C LYS A 7 -26.37 15.57 7.45
N GLN A 8 -26.42 15.52 6.12
CA GLN A 8 -25.88 14.38 5.37
C GLN A 8 -24.36 14.26 5.54
N TYR A 9 -23.65 15.38 5.53
CA TYR A 9 -22.20 15.39 5.74
C TYR A 9 -21.82 14.78 7.10
N GLU A 10 -22.48 15.21 8.18
CA GLU A 10 -22.22 14.68 9.53
C GLU A 10 -22.50 13.16 9.62
N MET A 11 -23.50 12.65 8.91
CA MET A 11 -23.84 11.22 8.86
C MET A 11 -22.81 10.35 8.12
N TYR A 12 -22.09 10.92 7.15
CA TYR A 12 -21.15 10.17 6.32
C TYR A 12 -19.68 10.49 6.61
N GLU A 13 -19.39 11.42 7.52
CA GLU A 13 -18.02 11.79 7.87
C GLU A 13 -17.21 10.58 8.37
N GLU A 14 -17.84 9.67 9.10
CA GLU A 14 -17.24 8.41 9.58
C GLU A 14 -16.62 7.56 8.48
N ILE A 15 -17.16 7.62 7.25
CA ILE A 15 -16.64 6.89 6.09
C ILE A 15 -15.22 7.35 5.76
N VAL A 16 -14.93 8.66 5.91
CA VAL A 16 -13.59 9.21 5.65
C VAL A 16 -12.56 8.59 6.57
N TYR A 17 -12.87 8.50 7.87
CA TYR A 17 -11.99 7.86 8.85
C TYR A 17 -11.82 6.37 8.58
N GLY A 18 -12.90 5.67 8.19
CA GLY A 18 -12.83 4.26 7.80
C GLY A 18 -11.91 4.02 6.58
N VAL A 19 -11.94 4.92 5.60
CA VAL A 19 -11.04 4.87 4.43
C VAL A 19 -9.58 5.07 4.85
N LEU A 20 -9.30 6.07 5.68
CA LEU A 20 -7.94 6.34 6.17
C LEU A 20 -7.37 5.16 6.97
N ALA A 21 -8.18 4.58 7.87
CA ALA A 21 -7.82 3.38 8.62
C ALA A 21 -7.52 2.20 7.70
N LYS A 22 -8.33 1.98 6.65
CA LYS A 22 -8.09 0.90 5.68
C LYS A 22 -6.81 1.09 4.87
N LEU A 23 -6.39 2.34 4.65
CA LEU A 23 -5.14 2.69 3.98
C LEU A 23 -3.93 2.71 4.93
N SER A 24 -4.11 2.33 6.20
CA SER A 24 -3.05 2.35 7.23
C SER A 24 -2.43 3.75 7.43
N ILE A 25 -3.23 4.81 7.25
CA ILE A 25 -2.81 6.19 7.50
C ILE A 25 -3.19 6.51 8.95
N TYR A 26 -2.17 6.67 9.79
CA TYR A 26 -2.35 6.94 11.22
C TYR A 26 -2.32 8.44 11.51
N PRO A 27 -2.93 8.90 12.62
CA PRO A 27 -2.93 10.31 13.02
C PRO A 27 -1.53 10.95 13.18
N PHE A 28 -0.52 10.12 13.44
CA PHE A 28 0.86 10.57 13.60
C PHE A 28 1.60 10.75 12.25
N ALA A 29 0.99 10.39 11.12
CA ALA A 29 1.57 10.60 9.81
C ALA A 29 1.58 12.10 9.47
N ALA A 30 2.71 12.60 8.95
CA ALA A 30 2.86 14.03 8.63
C ALA A 30 1.84 14.55 7.60
N ASN A 31 1.29 13.67 6.76
CA ASN A 31 0.27 13.98 5.75
C ASN A 31 -1.15 13.59 6.19
N TYR A 32 -1.37 13.22 7.44
CA TYR A 32 -2.69 12.76 7.92
C TYR A 32 -3.76 13.84 7.76
N GLU A 33 -3.46 15.07 8.21
CA GLU A 33 -4.41 16.19 8.19
C GLU A 33 -4.81 16.57 6.76
N ASP A 34 -3.83 16.63 5.85
CA ASP A 34 -4.07 16.89 4.42
C ASP A 34 -4.99 15.83 3.80
N LEU A 35 -4.69 14.54 4.04
CA LEU A 35 -5.48 13.44 3.48
C LEU A 35 -6.90 13.38 4.08
N LEU A 36 -7.03 13.72 5.36
CA LEU A 36 -8.33 13.89 6.02
C LEU A 36 -9.13 15.02 5.35
N GLN A 37 -8.51 16.17 5.11
CA GLN A 37 -9.17 17.30 4.47
C GLN A 37 -9.57 17.00 3.03
N ILE A 38 -8.73 16.29 2.27
CA ILE A 38 -9.05 15.80 0.92
C ILE A 38 -10.26 14.87 0.94
N GLY A 39 -10.33 13.96 1.91
CA GLY A 39 -11.47 13.07 2.08
C GLY A 39 -12.77 13.82 2.37
N ARG A 40 -12.71 14.82 3.25
CA ARG A 40 -13.85 15.70 3.58
C ARG A 40 -14.33 16.54 2.40
N LEU A 41 -13.40 17.15 1.66
CA LEU A 41 -13.72 17.90 0.44
C LEU A 41 -14.38 16.99 -0.60
N SER A 42 -13.82 15.79 -0.83
CA SER A 42 -14.42 14.84 -1.75
C SER A 42 -15.82 14.41 -1.32
N LEU A 43 -16.07 14.22 -0.02
CA LEU A 43 -17.41 13.91 0.49
C LEU A 43 -18.39 15.06 0.23
N TRP A 44 -17.98 16.29 0.54
CA TRP A 44 -18.80 17.48 0.34
C TRP A 44 -19.14 17.71 -1.14
N GLU A 45 -18.17 17.52 -2.04
CA GLU A 45 -18.39 17.60 -3.48
C GLU A 45 -19.41 16.57 -3.98
N LEU A 46 -19.31 15.32 -3.50
CA LEU A 46 -20.23 14.24 -3.88
C LEU A 46 -21.65 14.50 -3.39
N LEU A 47 -21.81 14.97 -2.15
CA LEU A 47 -23.11 15.34 -1.58
C LEU A 47 -23.72 16.54 -2.30
N THR A 48 -22.91 17.56 -2.64
CA THR A 48 -23.38 18.79 -3.30
C THR A 48 -23.75 18.56 -4.75
N ARG A 49 -23.06 17.64 -5.45
CA ARG A 49 -23.37 17.29 -6.84
C ARG A 49 -24.73 16.62 -7.02
N GLN A 50 -25.39 16.17 -5.93
CA GLN A 50 -26.72 15.56 -5.95
C GLN A 50 -26.94 14.58 -7.12
N THR A 51 -25.91 13.80 -7.48
CA THR A 51 -26.01 12.86 -8.61
C THR A 51 -26.85 11.62 -8.29
N PHE A 52 -27.41 11.53 -7.07
CA PHE A 52 -28.15 10.38 -6.63
C PHE A 52 -29.34 10.80 -5.78
N THR A 53 -30.53 10.44 -6.25
CA THR A 53 -31.79 10.62 -5.54
C THR A 53 -31.86 9.62 -4.37
N PRO A 54 -32.44 10.01 -3.22
CA PRO A 54 -32.53 9.19 -2.00
C PRO A 54 -33.40 7.92 -2.15
N GLU A 55 -33.87 7.60 -3.34
CA GLU A 55 -34.57 6.34 -3.65
C GLU A 55 -33.60 5.16 -3.82
N LEU A 56 -32.30 5.43 -3.87
CA LEU A 56 -31.28 4.39 -3.89
C LEU A 56 -30.88 3.95 -2.49
N ASP A 57 -30.97 2.64 -2.31
CA ASP A 57 -30.44 1.81 -1.23
C ASP A 57 -29.21 2.42 -0.52
N ASP A 58 -29.37 2.79 0.76
CA ASP A 58 -28.39 3.52 1.58
C ASP A 58 -27.01 2.82 1.60
N GLU A 59 -27.01 1.48 1.59
CA GLU A 59 -25.79 0.67 1.56
C GLU A 59 -24.98 0.88 0.27
N LYS A 60 -25.65 0.93 -0.88
CA LYS A 60 -24.98 1.13 -2.18
C LYS A 60 -24.39 2.54 -2.26
N PHE A 61 -25.09 3.53 -1.69
CA PHE A 61 -24.60 4.89 -1.63
C PHE A 61 -23.36 5.02 -0.74
N ARG A 62 -23.38 4.40 0.45
CA ARG A 62 -22.20 4.33 1.32
C ARG A 62 -21.01 3.66 0.64
N GLY A 63 -21.25 2.55 -0.07
CA GLY A 63 -20.22 1.85 -0.85
C GLY A 63 -19.62 2.71 -1.96
N TYR A 64 -20.47 3.48 -2.66
CA TYR A 64 -20.03 4.42 -3.68
C TYR A 64 -19.16 5.55 -3.10
N LEU A 65 -19.63 6.21 -2.03
CA LEU A 65 -18.88 7.25 -1.33
C LEU A 65 -17.52 6.73 -0.87
N TYR A 66 -17.51 5.57 -0.20
CA TYR A 66 -16.29 4.93 0.29
C TYR A 66 -15.29 4.67 -0.84
N THR A 67 -15.75 4.13 -1.97
CA THR A 67 -14.89 3.81 -3.11
C THR A 67 -14.29 5.07 -3.73
N HIS A 68 -15.10 6.11 -3.91
CA HIS A 68 -14.65 7.36 -4.51
C HIS A 68 -13.64 8.11 -3.63
N ILE A 69 -13.94 8.25 -2.33
CA ILE A 69 -13.06 8.90 -1.35
C ILE A 69 -11.72 8.14 -1.28
N ARG A 70 -11.77 6.81 -1.25
CA ARG A 70 -10.57 5.96 -1.28
C ARG A 70 -9.71 6.21 -2.51
N TRP A 71 -10.31 6.28 -3.70
CA TRP A 71 -9.56 6.57 -4.92
C TRP A 71 -8.92 7.94 -4.88
N ARG A 72 -9.62 8.96 -4.36
CA ARG A 72 -9.05 10.30 -4.24
C ARG A 72 -7.83 10.37 -3.33
N ILE A 73 -7.92 9.77 -2.15
CA ILE A 73 -6.79 9.72 -1.21
C ILE A 73 -5.62 8.95 -1.82
N LEU A 74 -5.90 7.83 -2.50
CA LEU A 74 -4.88 6.99 -3.11
C LEU A 74 -4.20 7.67 -4.30
N ASP A 75 -4.91 8.48 -5.08
CA ASP A 75 -4.33 9.28 -6.15
C ASP A 75 -3.41 10.39 -5.61
N GLU A 76 -3.77 11.02 -4.49
CA GLU A 76 -2.87 11.99 -3.86
C GLU A 76 -1.61 11.30 -3.32
N LEU A 77 -1.73 10.15 -2.67
CA LEU A 77 -0.56 9.36 -2.24
C LEU A 77 0.34 8.96 -3.41
N ARG A 78 -0.24 8.55 -4.55
CA ARG A 78 0.53 8.25 -5.77
C ARG A 78 1.23 9.49 -6.31
N LYS A 79 0.61 10.66 -6.23
CA LYS A 79 1.19 11.94 -6.66
C LYS A 79 2.34 12.36 -5.75
N GLN A 80 2.16 12.27 -4.43
CA GLN A 80 3.22 12.51 -3.44
C GLN A 80 4.39 11.55 -3.68
N ASN A 81 4.13 10.28 -3.96
CA ASN A 81 5.19 9.32 -4.26
C ASN A 81 5.96 9.69 -5.54
N ARG A 82 5.26 10.04 -6.63
CA ARG A 82 5.90 10.53 -7.86
C ARG A 82 6.72 11.80 -7.66
N GLN A 83 6.26 12.71 -6.79
CA GLN A 83 7.01 13.93 -6.46
C GLN A 83 8.29 13.60 -5.69
N LYS A 84 8.21 12.73 -4.68
CA LYS A 84 9.39 12.25 -3.95
C LYS A 84 10.41 11.58 -4.87
N THR A 85 9.97 10.73 -5.81
CA THR A 85 10.87 10.12 -6.80
C THR A 85 11.53 11.18 -7.70
N LYS A 86 10.79 12.23 -8.11
CA LYS A 86 11.34 13.30 -8.94
C LYS A 86 12.31 14.21 -8.20
N GLU A 87 12.02 14.54 -6.95
CA GLU A 87 12.91 15.31 -6.08
C GLU A 87 14.22 14.57 -5.85
N PHE A 88 14.13 13.25 -5.60
CA PHE A 88 15.30 12.37 -5.52
C PHE A 88 16.10 12.35 -6.83
N CYS A 89 15.44 12.25 -8.00
CA CYS A 89 16.14 12.28 -9.30
C CYS A 89 16.80 13.62 -9.66
N MET A 90 16.33 14.76 -9.13
CA MET A 90 16.94 16.07 -9.42
C MET A 90 18.19 16.31 -8.56
N GLU A 91 18.19 15.80 -7.32
CA GLU A 91 19.33 15.91 -6.41
C GLU A 91 20.49 14.99 -6.82
N THR A 92 20.23 13.90 -7.55
CA THR A 92 21.23 12.93 -8.04
C THR A 92 21.95 13.32 -9.34
N THR A 93 21.79 14.55 -9.85
CA THR A 93 22.53 14.99 -11.06
C THR A 93 23.90 15.61 -10.75
N LYS A 94 24.30 15.64 -9.48
CA LYS A 94 25.67 15.90 -9.06
C LYS A 94 26.11 14.75 -8.17
N ASP A 95 26.92 13.90 -8.78
CA ASP A 95 27.70 12.83 -8.17
C ASP A 95 26.94 11.52 -7.88
N SER A 96 27.35 10.52 -8.67
CA SER A 96 27.37 9.09 -8.37
C SER A 96 26.08 8.29 -8.58
N ASP A 97 26.04 7.70 -9.77
CA ASP A 97 25.76 6.27 -10.03
C ASP A 97 25.92 5.39 -8.78
N GLU A 98 24.81 5.04 -8.10
CA GLU A 98 24.62 3.80 -7.32
C GLU A 98 23.16 3.71 -6.86
N GLY A 99 22.59 2.51 -6.94
CA GLY A 99 21.15 2.25 -6.90
C GLY A 99 20.41 2.66 -5.62
N GLU A 100 19.10 2.86 -5.78
CA GLU A 100 18.12 3.09 -4.74
C GLU A 100 18.25 2.07 -3.59
N SER A 101 18.92 2.45 -2.51
CA SER A 101 18.75 1.82 -1.22
C SER A 101 17.69 2.63 -0.47
N THR A 102 16.51 2.04 -0.32
CA THR A 102 15.56 2.40 0.73
C THR A 102 16.36 2.63 2.02
N LYS A 103 16.11 3.74 2.73
CA LYS A 103 16.67 4.00 4.07
C LYS A 103 16.11 2.96 5.06
N GLU A 104 16.55 1.72 4.93
CA GLU A 104 16.53 0.71 5.96
C GLU A 104 17.48 1.23 7.03
N THR A 105 16.96 1.49 8.23
CA THR A 105 17.87 1.87 9.31
C THR A 105 18.87 0.72 9.48
N MET A 106 20.14 1.02 9.79
CA MET A 106 21.19 -0.01 9.88
C MET A 106 20.79 -1.16 10.84
N THR A 107 19.94 -0.85 11.82
CA THR A 107 19.25 -1.77 12.73
C THR A 107 18.24 -2.70 12.04
N ASP A 108 17.48 -2.23 11.05
CA ASP A 108 16.52 -3.03 10.28
C ASP A 108 17.24 -4.03 9.37
N VAL A 109 18.31 -3.60 8.70
CA VAL A 109 19.14 -4.47 7.83
C VAL A 109 19.76 -5.62 8.63
N ILE A 110 20.30 -5.32 9.81
CA ILE A 110 20.91 -6.30 10.71
C ILE A 110 19.85 -7.29 11.23
N SER A 111 18.65 -6.79 11.55
CA SER A 111 17.54 -7.61 12.06
C SER A 111 17.02 -8.57 11.00
N ILE A 112 16.85 -8.11 9.75
CA ILE A 112 16.44 -8.93 8.62
C ILE A 112 17.50 -10.01 8.36
N LYS A 113 18.78 -9.64 8.27
CA LYS A 113 19.87 -10.61 8.05
C LYS A 113 19.91 -11.72 9.11
N LEU A 114 19.75 -11.36 10.38
CA LEU A 114 19.71 -12.34 11.49
C LEU A 114 18.50 -13.27 11.42
N MET A 115 17.33 -12.73 11.06
CA MET A 115 16.13 -13.55 10.80
C MET A 115 16.33 -14.49 9.60
N MET A 116 17.05 -14.03 8.56
CA MET A 116 17.34 -14.82 7.37
C MET A 116 18.30 -15.97 7.65
N GLU A 117 19.38 -15.74 8.41
CA GLU A 117 20.32 -16.81 8.80
C GLU A 117 19.61 -17.92 9.60
N LYS A 118 18.64 -17.55 10.45
CA LYS A 118 17.82 -18.52 11.19
C LYS A 118 16.88 -19.32 10.29
N LEU A 119 16.37 -18.73 9.22
CA LEU A 119 15.40 -19.36 8.32
C LEU A 119 16.06 -20.23 7.24
N TRP A 120 17.29 -19.87 6.82
CA TRP A 120 18.05 -20.51 5.75
C TRP A 120 18.12 -22.05 5.78
N PRO A 121 18.36 -22.73 6.93
CA PRO A 121 18.43 -24.19 6.98
C PRO A 121 17.08 -24.89 6.76
N TYR A 122 15.94 -24.20 6.90
CA TYR A 122 14.60 -24.78 6.79
C TYR A 122 13.92 -24.55 5.43
N LEU A 123 14.54 -23.75 4.56
CA LEU A 123 14.07 -23.50 3.19
C LEU A 123 14.43 -24.65 2.26
N THR A 124 13.49 -24.99 1.39
CA THR A 124 13.72 -25.87 0.24
C THR A 124 14.39 -25.11 -0.90
N GLU A 125 15.05 -25.82 -1.82
CA GLU A 125 15.81 -25.21 -2.92
C GLU A 125 14.98 -24.22 -3.75
N ASN A 126 13.72 -24.55 -4.01
CA ASN A 126 12.80 -23.68 -4.75
C ASN A 126 12.39 -22.42 -3.99
N GLU A 127 12.31 -22.48 -2.66
CA GLU A 127 12.02 -21.32 -1.80
C GLU A 127 13.25 -20.41 -1.70
N ARG A 128 14.46 -20.98 -1.70
CA ARG A 128 15.72 -20.21 -1.76
C ARG A 128 15.87 -19.48 -3.07
N ILE A 129 15.52 -20.15 -4.18
CA ILE A 129 15.49 -19.54 -5.51
C ILE A 129 14.51 -18.36 -5.51
N PHE A 130 13.27 -18.57 -5.08
CA PHE A 130 12.29 -17.48 -4.99
C PHE A 130 12.82 -16.33 -4.14
N PHE A 131 13.38 -16.63 -2.98
CA PHE A 131 13.91 -15.63 -2.06
C PHE A 131 15.07 -14.82 -2.65
N LYS A 132 16.06 -15.50 -3.25
CA LYS A 132 17.22 -14.85 -3.87
C LYS A 132 16.81 -13.92 -5.00
N GLU A 133 15.89 -14.37 -5.85
CA GLU A 133 15.36 -13.60 -6.97
C GLU A 133 14.53 -12.40 -6.52
N THR A 134 13.80 -12.51 -5.42
CA THR A 134 13.07 -11.38 -4.86
C THR A 134 13.96 -10.39 -4.11
N TYR A 135 15.03 -10.86 -3.44
CA TYR A 135 15.86 -10.01 -2.57
C TYR A 135 17.01 -9.33 -3.32
N PHE A 136 17.59 -9.99 -4.33
CA PHE A 136 18.72 -9.42 -5.10
C PHE A 136 18.31 -8.75 -6.40
N GLU A 137 17.17 -9.13 -7.00
CA GLU A 137 16.80 -8.69 -8.35
C GLU A 137 15.42 -7.99 -8.42
N ASP A 138 14.69 -7.83 -7.30
CA ASP A 138 13.32 -7.27 -7.25
C ASP A 138 12.36 -7.87 -8.29
N ASN A 139 12.59 -9.13 -8.65
CA ASN A 139 11.91 -9.74 -9.78
C ASN A 139 10.43 -9.97 -9.46
N ASN A 140 9.56 -9.46 -10.33
CA ASN A 140 8.13 -9.73 -10.26
C ASN A 140 7.88 -11.25 -10.44
N ILE A 141 6.84 -11.79 -9.81
CA ILE A 141 6.44 -13.21 -9.86
C ILE A 141 6.35 -13.72 -11.31
N THR A 142 5.98 -12.85 -12.25
CA THR A 142 5.93 -13.15 -13.68
C THR A 142 7.30 -13.29 -14.34
N ALA A 143 8.31 -12.53 -13.87
CA ALA A 143 9.69 -12.65 -14.31
C ALA A 143 10.34 -13.93 -13.77
N ILE A 144 10.13 -14.24 -12.49
CA ILE A 144 10.60 -15.49 -11.86
C ILE A 144 10.01 -16.71 -12.57
N ALA A 145 8.71 -16.69 -12.87
CA ALA A 145 8.03 -17.76 -13.60
C ALA A 145 8.65 -17.99 -14.99
N LYS A 146 9.03 -16.92 -15.70
CA LYS A 146 9.69 -17.01 -17.01
C LYS A 146 11.13 -17.50 -16.89
N LYS A 147 11.91 -16.98 -15.94
CA LYS A 147 13.33 -17.31 -15.73
C LYS A 147 13.54 -18.78 -15.37
N TYR A 148 12.62 -19.36 -14.59
CA TYR A 148 12.70 -20.75 -14.14
C TYR A 148 11.73 -21.70 -14.87
N HIS A 149 11.17 -21.28 -16.01
CA HIS A 149 10.25 -22.06 -16.84
C HIS A 149 9.12 -22.74 -16.04
N THR A 150 8.59 -22.05 -15.04
CA THR A 150 7.58 -22.60 -14.13
C THR A 150 6.27 -21.83 -14.25
N SER A 151 5.17 -22.46 -13.86
CA SER A 151 3.89 -21.77 -13.82
C SER A 151 3.88 -20.71 -12.73
N ARG A 152 3.19 -19.58 -12.97
CA ARG A 152 2.92 -18.57 -11.94
C ARG A 152 2.32 -19.19 -10.67
N LYS A 153 1.48 -20.22 -10.81
CA LYS A 153 0.89 -20.97 -9.69
C LYS A 153 1.96 -21.61 -8.79
N THR A 154 3.04 -22.11 -9.38
CA THR A 154 4.16 -22.73 -8.67
C THR A 154 4.97 -21.68 -7.90
N VAL A 155 5.19 -20.50 -8.50
CA VAL A 155 5.88 -19.39 -7.83
C VAL A 155 5.06 -18.87 -6.65
N TYR A 156 3.73 -18.76 -6.80
CA TYR A 156 2.83 -18.44 -5.68
C TYR A 156 2.88 -19.49 -4.57
N LYS A 157 3.02 -20.78 -4.92
CA LYS A 157 3.20 -21.86 -3.95
C LYS A 157 4.51 -21.70 -3.18
N TRP A 158 5.62 -21.36 -3.85
CA TRP A 158 6.91 -21.08 -3.20
C TRP A 158 6.82 -19.90 -2.23
N ARG A 159 6.17 -18.80 -2.64
CA ARG A 159 5.91 -17.64 -1.77
C ARG A 159 5.11 -18.02 -0.53
N ASN A 160 3.99 -18.74 -0.71
CA ASN A 160 3.11 -19.09 0.39
C ASN A 160 3.78 -20.08 1.36
N SER A 161 4.53 -21.05 0.86
CA SER A 161 5.29 -21.98 1.70
C SER A 161 6.41 -21.28 2.47
N LEU A 162 7.11 -20.33 1.84
CA LEU A 162 8.11 -19.48 2.49
C LEU A 162 7.48 -18.65 3.61
N ALA A 163 6.33 -18.02 3.38
CA ALA A 163 5.61 -17.24 4.38
C ALA A 163 5.16 -18.09 5.59
N LEU A 164 4.68 -19.31 5.35
CA LEU A 164 4.30 -20.24 6.42
C LEU A 164 5.51 -20.66 7.28
N LYS A 165 6.67 -20.87 6.65
CA LYS A 165 7.90 -21.19 7.37
C LYS A 165 8.44 -19.99 8.14
N ALA A 166 8.43 -18.80 7.55
CA ALA A 166 8.78 -17.56 8.23
C ALA A 166 7.91 -17.36 9.48
N ALA A 167 6.59 -17.53 9.36
CA ALA A 167 5.66 -17.46 10.49
C ALA A 167 6.00 -18.47 11.59
N LYS A 168 6.40 -19.69 11.23
CA LYS A 168 6.69 -20.77 12.19
C LYS A 168 8.02 -20.63 12.94
N TYR A 169 9.06 -20.10 12.28
CA TYR A 169 10.42 -20.08 12.84
C TYR A 169 10.88 -18.69 13.31
N ILE A 170 10.20 -17.61 12.89
CA ILE A 170 10.53 -16.24 13.30
C ILE A 170 9.64 -15.76 14.46
N PHE A 171 8.35 -16.16 14.49
CA PHE A 171 7.39 -15.72 15.52
C PHE A 171 7.16 -16.75 16.64
N LYS A 172 8.10 -17.67 16.84
CA LYS A 172 8.08 -18.66 17.92
C LYS A 172 9.13 -18.30 18.96
#